data_AF-A0A7V1UPS0-F1
#
_entry.id   AF-A0A7V1UPS0-F1
#
_cell.length_a   1.000
_cell.length_b   1.000
_cell.length_c   1.000
_cell.angle_alpha   90.00
_cell.angle_beta   90.00
_cell.angle_gamma   90.00
#
_symmetry.space_group_name_H-M   'P 1'
#
loop_
_entity.id
_entity.type
_entity.pdbx_description
1 polymer ?
#
loop_
_entity_poly.entity_id
_entity_poly.type
_entity_poly.pdbx_seq_one_letter_code
_entity_poly.pdbx_strand_id
1 'polypeptide(L)'
;MPGLDHHHTEMARAAAAAMQQHYQEAIDIVSELLTSGTYDEVATASADQARSARAEARLMLATAMHYADGHYEDIVRQLALAMESPPHIQKDACFTLAVVELSFGHKEPARAAMQQCLDLIAQLKQSPLPYPDDTILRQEEEAQQFLADLGRPV
;
A
#
# COMPACT_ATOMS: atom_id res chain seq x y z
N MET A 1 5.33 -12.09 -18.49
CA MET A 1 4.76 -13.40 -18.03
C MET A 1 3.27 -13.15 -17.98
N PRO A 2 2.41 -13.96 -18.62
CA PRO A 2 1.02 -13.59 -18.88
C PRO A 2 0.25 -13.07 -17.65
N GLY A 3 0.39 -13.74 -16.49
CA GLY A 3 -0.23 -13.29 -15.25
C GLY A 3 0.30 -11.96 -14.70
N LEU A 4 1.60 -11.69 -14.80
CA LEU A 4 2.17 -10.37 -14.42
C LEU A 4 1.76 -9.27 -15.39
N ASP A 5 1.66 -9.59 -16.68
CA ASP A 5 1.25 -8.62 -17.70
C ASP A 5 -0.23 -8.21 -17.49
N HIS A 6 -1.08 -9.18 -17.12
CA HIS A 6 -2.46 -8.91 -16.71
C HIS A 6 -2.53 -8.10 -15.41
N HIS A 7 -1.76 -8.47 -14.37
CA HIS A 7 -1.67 -7.70 -13.13
C HIS A 7 -1.32 -6.23 -13.38
N HIS A 8 -0.26 -5.94 -14.14
CA HIS A 8 0.13 -4.56 -14.42
C HIS A 8 -0.95 -3.79 -15.19
N THR A 9 -1.66 -4.46 -16.10
CA THR A 9 -2.75 -3.85 -16.87
C THR A 9 -3.91 -3.45 -15.96
N GLU A 10 -4.38 -4.36 -15.11
CA GLU A 10 -5.49 -4.09 -14.20
C GLU A 10 -5.11 -3.09 -13.09
N MET A 11 -3.88 -3.15 -12.57
CA MET A 11 -3.39 -2.16 -11.62
C MET A 11 -3.33 -0.76 -12.24
N ALA A 12 -2.90 -0.63 -13.50
CA ALA A 12 -2.91 0.65 -14.20
C ALA A 12 -4.32 1.19 -14.41
N ARG A 13 -5.29 0.32 -14.74
CA ARG A 13 -6.71 0.69 -14.84
C ARG A 13 -7.28 1.14 -13.50
N ALA A 14 -7.04 0.39 -12.43
CA ALA A 14 -7.47 0.75 -11.08
C ALA A 14 -6.85 2.08 -10.61
N ALA A 15 -5.56 2.29 -10.85
CA ALA A 15 -4.88 3.55 -10.54
C ALA A 15 -5.50 4.72 -11.33
N ALA A 16 -5.77 4.54 -12.63
CA ALA A 16 -6.41 5.56 -13.46
C ALA A 16 -7.83 5.91 -12.97
N ALA A 17 -8.61 4.92 -12.52
CA ALA A 17 -9.92 5.13 -11.91
C ALA A 17 -9.79 5.90 -10.58
N ALA A 18 -8.87 5.51 -9.71
CA ALA A 18 -8.61 6.19 -8.44
C ALA A 18 -8.15 7.66 -8.64
N MET A 19 -7.30 7.92 -9.65
CA MET A 19 -6.90 9.29 -10.00
C MET A 19 -8.07 10.16 -10.47
N GLN A 20 -9.08 9.54 -11.07
CA GLN A 20 -10.34 10.19 -11.45
C GLN A 20 -11.37 10.22 -10.30
N GLN A 21 -10.97 9.83 -9.09
CA GLN A 21 -11.82 9.72 -7.90
C GLN A 21 -12.98 8.70 -8.06
N HIS A 22 -12.87 7.78 -9.03
CA HIS A 22 -13.78 6.66 -9.19
C HIS A 22 -13.34 5.50 -8.29
N TYR A 23 -13.37 5.72 -6.97
CA TYR A 23 -12.82 4.76 -6.01
C TYR A 23 -13.57 3.42 -5.98
N GLN A 24 -14.88 3.41 -6.21
CA GLN A 24 -15.65 2.17 -6.34
C GLN A 24 -15.22 1.35 -7.56
N GLU A 25 -14.95 2.00 -8.69
CA GLU A 25 -14.45 1.32 -9.88
C GLU A 25 -13.06 0.72 -9.63
N ALA A 26 -12.18 1.45 -8.93
CA ALA A 26 -10.88 0.94 -8.53
C ALA A 26 -11.01 -0.27 -7.58
N ILE A 27 -11.94 -0.24 -6.61
CA ILE A 27 -12.25 -1.37 -5.73
C ILE A 27 -12.69 -2.60 -6.54
N ASP A 28 -13.60 -2.42 -7.49
CA ASP A 28 -14.16 -3.51 -8.28
C ASP A 28 -13.08 -4.18 -9.13
N ILE A 29 -12.27 -3.39 -9.84
CA ILE A 29 -11.14 -3.87 -10.66
C ILE A 29 -10.16 -4.68 -9.80
N VAL A 30 -9.74 -4.14 -8.65
CA VAL A 30 -8.72 -4.79 -7.84
C VAL A 30 -9.27 -6.04 -7.12
N SER A 31 -10.54 -6.03 -6.73
CA SER A 31 -11.20 -7.20 -6.13
C SER A 31 -11.34 -8.34 -7.13
N GLU A 32 -11.67 -8.04 -8.39
CA GLU A 32 -11.68 -9.01 -9.48
C GLU A 32 -10.27 -9.58 -9.71
N LEU A 33 -9.25 -8.71 -9.79
CA LEU A 33 -7.86 -9.14 -9.95
C LEU A 33 -7.37 -10.06 -8.81
N LEU A 34 -7.77 -9.79 -7.57
CA LEU A 34 -7.42 -10.62 -6.41
C LEU A 34 -8.10 -12.01 -6.43
N THR A 35 -9.20 -12.16 -7.15
CA THR A 35 -10.01 -13.39 -7.20
C THR A 35 -9.94 -14.15 -8.53
N SER A 36 -9.33 -13.57 -9.56
CA SER A 36 -9.22 -14.12 -10.91
C SER A 36 -8.32 -15.36 -11.06
N GLY A 37 -7.54 -15.70 -10.02
CA GLY A 37 -6.52 -16.75 -10.07
C GLY A 37 -5.19 -16.31 -10.69
N THR A 38 -5.06 -15.05 -11.13
CA THR A 38 -3.84 -14.51 -11.74
C THR A 38 -2.60 -14.74 -10.89
N TYR A 39 -2.69 -14.56 -9.58
CA TYR A 39 -1.56 -14.73 -8.68
C TYR A 39 -1.15 -16.19 -8.49
N ASP A 40 -2.07 -17.14 -8.69
CA ASP A 40 -1.75 -18.56 -8.64
C ASP A 40 -0.98 -18.96 -9.91
N GLU A 41 -1.33 -18.38 -11.06
CA GLU A 41 -0.56 -18.51 -12.30
C GLU A 41 0.86 -17.93 -12.14
N VAL A 42 0.99 -16.72 -11.59
CA VAL A 42 2.31 -16.12 -11.32
C VAL A 42 3.11 -16.97 -10.34
N ALA A 43 2.47 -17.54 -9.32
CA ALA A 43 3.13 -18.37 -8.32
C ALA A 43 3.72 -19.66 -8.92
N THR A 44 3.18 -20.17 -10.04
CA THR A 44 3.78 -21.32 -10.75
C THR A 44 5.19 -21.02 -11.27
N ALA A 45 5.48 -19.75 -11.56
CA ALA A 45 6.78 -19.31 -12.05
C ALA A 45 7.66 -18.68 -10.95
N SER A 46 7.05 -17.91 -10.05
CA SER A 46 7.74 -17.30 -8.91
C SER A 46 6.77 -16.96 -7.78
N ALA A 47 6.89 -17.69 -6.66
CA ALA A 47 6.11 -17.42 -5.46
C ALA A 47 6.38 -16.01 -4.89
N ASP A 48 7.63 -15.53 -4.98
CA ASP A 48 8.01 -14.22 -4.47
C ASP A 48 7.37 -13.09 -5.28
N GLN A 49 7.37 -13.20 -6.61
CA GLN A 49 6.70 -12.24 -7.49
C GLN A 49 5.18 -12.25 -7.28
N ALA A 50 4.58 -13.43 -7.12
CA ALA A 50 3.15 -13.53 -6.81
C ALA A 50 2.81 -12.85 -5.48
N ARG A 51 3.62 -13.04 -4.43
CA ARG A 51 3.44 -12.36 -3.14
C ARG A 51 3.56 -10.84 -3.28
N SER A 52 4.57 -10.35 -4.01
CA SER A 52 4.77 -8.91 -4.25
C SER A 52 3.57 -8.29 -4.97
N ALA A 53 3.19 -8.85 -6.12
CA ALA A 53 2.08 -8.35 -6.92
C ALA A 53 0.72 -8.43 -6.21
N ARG A 54 0.51 -9.46 -5.38
CA ARG A 54 -0.71 -9.59 -4.56
C ARG A 54 -0.73 -8.55 -3.43
N ALA A 55 0.41 -8.21 -2.85
CA ALA A 55 0.50 -7.16 -1.84
C ALA A 55 0.28 -5.76 -2.43
N GLU A 56 0.81 -5.47 -3.61
CA GLU A 56 0.57 -4.21 -4.34
C GLU A 56 -0.93 -4.01 -4.63
N ALA A 57 -1.63 -5.06 -5.08
CA ALA A 57 -3.07 -5.00 -5.27
C ALA A 57 -3.82 -4.75 -3.96
N ARG A 58 -3.44 -5.42 -2.86
CA ARG A 58 -4.08 -5.19 -1.55
C ARG A 58 -3.87 -3.76 -1.04
N LEU A 59 -2.68 -3.19 -1.27
CA LEU A 59 -2.40 -1.80 -0.95
C LEU A 59 -3.31 -0.85 -1.74
N MET A 60 -3.45 -1.05 -3.05
CA MET A 60 -4.35 -0.26 -3.90
C MET A 60 -5.81 -0.40 -3.45
N LEU A 61 -6.26 -1.64 -3.17
CA LEU A 61 -7.60 -1.91 -2.68
C LEU A 61 -7.87 -1.16 -1.37
N ALA A 62 -6.98 -1.28 -0.38
CA ALA A 62 -7.12 -0.59 0.90
C ALA A 62 -7.19 0.93 0.74
N THR A 63 -6.35 1.47 -0.14
CA THR A 63 -6.32 2.91 -0.44
C THR A 63 -7.64 3.37 -1.05
N ALA A 64 -8.13 2.64 -2.05
CA ALA A 64 -9.41 2.95 -2.69
C ALA A 64 -10.59 2.81 -1.71
N MET A 65 -10.58 1.77 -0.86
CA MET A 65 -11.57 1.59 0.21
C MET A 65 -11.56 2.74 1.20
N HIS A 66 -10.39 3.24 1.59
CA HIS A 66 -10.31 4.40 2.49
C HIS A 66 -10.98 5.64 1.89
N TYR A 67 -10.72 5.95 0.61
CA TYR A 67 -11.32 7.10 -0.06
C TYR A 67 -12.80 6.89 -0.47
N ALA A 68 -13.28 5.65 -0.45
CA ALA A 68 -14.68 5.30 -0.67
C ALA A 68 -15.48 5.17 0.65
N ASP A 69 -14.95 5.66 1.78
CA ASP A 69 -15.56 5.52 3.11
C ASP A 69 -15.85 4.07 3.52
N GLY A 70 -14.97 3.15 3.12
CA GLY A 70 -15.04 1.74 3.46
C GLY A 70 -14.91 1.47 4.96
N HIS A 71 -15.37 0.29 5.39
CA HIS A 71 -15.28 -0.11 6.79
C HIS A 71 -13.82 -0.24 7.25
N TYR A 72 -13.51 0.40 8.38
CA TYR A 72 -12.18 0.40 9.00
C TYR A 72 -11.54 -1.00 9.08
N GLU A 73 -12.29 -1.98 9.59
CA GLU A 73 -11.78 -3.34 9.78
C GLU A 73 -11.36 -4.01 8.46
N ASP A 74 -12.09 -3.74 7.38
CA ASP A 74 -11.75 -4.27 6.08
C ASP A 74 -10.51 -3.59 5.49
N ILE A 75 -10.40 -2.26 5.62
CA ILE A 75 -9.22 -1.50 5.16
C ILE A 75 -7.97 -2.01 5.88
N VAL A 76 -8.02 -2.09 7.21
CA VAL A 76 -6.89 -2.56 8.03
C VAL A 76 -6.53 -4.00 7.72
N ARG A 77 -7.52 -4.88 7.48
CA ARG A 77 -7.27 -6.26 7.06
C ARG A 77 -6.52 -6.33 5.74
N GLN A 78 -6.88 -5.52 4.74
CA GLN A 78 -6.15 -5.49 3.47
C GLN A 78 -4.72 -4.97 3.65
N LEU A 79 -4.53 -3.93 4.46
CA LEU A 79 -3.19 -3.39 4.76
C LEU A 79 -2.32 -4.40 5.52
N ALA A 80 -2.88 -5.13 6.48
CA ALA A 80 -2.19 -6.19 7.20
C ALA A 80 -1.68 -7.28 6.25
N LEU A 81 -2.52 -7.69 5.30
CA LEU A 81 -2.15 -8.65 4.27
C LEU A 81 -1.16 -8.09 3.22
N ALA A 82 -1.11 -6.78 3.03
CA ALA A 82 -0.11 -6.11 2.19
C ALA A 82 1.25 -5.98 2.91
N MET A 83 1.27 -5.96 4.25
CA MET A 83 2.52 -5.93 5.03
C MET A 83 3.29 -7.26 5.01
N GLU A 84 2.69 -8.36 4.55
CA GLU A 84 3.35 -9.65 4.29
C GLU A 84 4.16 -9.63 2.98
N SER A 85 4.89 -8.54 2.71
CA SER A 85 5.55 -8.25 1.44
C SER A 85 6.98 -7.73 1.63
N PRO A 86 7.77 -7.62 0.54
CA PRO A 86 9.09 -7.01 0.63
C PRO A 86 9.06 -5.56 1.18
N PRO A 87 10.15 -5.08 1.79
CA PRO A 87 10.18 -3.79 2.49
C PRO A 87 9.69 -2.58 1.68
N HIS A 88 9.85 -2.59 0.35
CA HIS A 88 9.45 -1.48 -0.52
C HIS A 88 7.93 -1.33 -0.66
N ILE A 89 7.14 -2.39 -0.53
CA ILE A 89 5.67 -2.32 -0.46
C ILE A 89 5.24 -2.13 1.00
N GLN A 90 5.92 -2.80 1.92
CA GLN A 90 5.61 -2.71 3.35
C GLN A 90 5.65 -1.26 3.85
N LYS A 91 6.61 -0.43 3.39
CA LYS A 91 6.67 0.99 3.76
C LYS A 91 5.40 1.75 3.36
N ASP A 92 4.84 1.44 2.19
CA ASP A 92 3.66 2.13 1.65
C ASP A 92 2.39 1.65 2.36
N ALA A 93 2.34 0.37 2.72
CA ALA A 93 1.29 -0.17 3.58
C ALA A 93 1.31 0.46 4.97
N CYS A 94 2.47 0.62 5.60
CA CYS A 94 2.62 1.30 6.89
C CYS A 94 2.22 2.79 6.82
N PHE A 95 2.64 3.49 5.75
CA PHE A 95 2.25 4.88 5.53
C PHE A 95 0.73 5.02 5.39
N THR A 96 0.12 4.19 4.54
CA THR A 96 -1.34 4.19 4.31
C THR A 96 -2.09 3.82 5.59
N LEU A 97 -1.60 2.85 6.35
CA LEU A 97 -2.16 2.49 7.64
C LEU A 97 -2.15 3.68 8.61
N ALA A 98 -1.05 4.43 8.68
CA ALA A 98 -0.99 5.61 9.55
C ALA A 98 -2.07 6.66 9.20
N VAL A 99 -2.28 6.92 7.91
CA VAL A 99 -3.32 7.84 7.43
C VAL A 99 -4.72 7.32 7.78
N VAL A 100 -4.98 6.03 7.53
CA VAL A 100 -6.25 5.38 7.87
C VAL A 100 -6.50 5.46 9.37
N GLU A 101 -5.57 5.02 10.21
CA GLU A 101 -5.70 5.07 11.67
C GLU A 101 -6.02 6.49 12.16
N LEU A 102 -5.33 7.51 11.62
CA LEU A 102 -5.60 8.89 11.99
C LEU A 102 -7.00 9.35 11.55
N SER A 103 -7.45 8.99 10.36
CA SER A 103 -8.78 9.33 9.85
C SER A 103 -9.93 8.77 10.70
N PHE A 104 -9.70 7.62 11.34
CA PHE A 104 -10.62 7.01 12.30
C PHE A 104 -10.36 7.45 13.76
N GLY A 105 -9.45 8.40 13.99
CA GLY A 105 -9.19 8.98 15.32
C GLY A 105 -8.20 8.19 16.18
N HIS A 106 -7.58 7.14 15.66
CA HIS A 106 -6.63 6.29 16.36
C HIS A 106 -5.20 6.87 16.31
N LYS A 107 -4.93 7.89 17.13
CA LYS A 107 -3.64 8.61 17.11
C LYS A 107 -2.43 7.73 17.42
N GLU A 108 -2.49 6.88 18.45
CA GLU A 108 -1.33 6.06 18.84
C GLU A 108 -1.02 4.96 17.81
N PRO A 109 -2.00 4.21 17.27
CA PRO A 109 -1.78 3.33 16.12
C PRO A 109 -1.22 4.06 14.90
N ALA A 110 -1.73 5.26 14.58
CA ALA A 110 -1.21 6.07 13.49
C ALA A 110 0.28 6.43 13.67
N ARG A 111 0.66 6.83 14.89
CA ARG A 111 2.06 7.11 15.26
C ARG A 111 2.94 5.89 15.07
N ALA A 112 2.51 4.73 15.57
CA ALA A 112 3.26 3.49 15.49
C ALA A 112 3.47 3.05 14.04
N ALA A 113 2.42 3.09 13.22
CA ALA A 113 2.50 2.74 11.79
C ALA A 113 3.43 3.69 11.03
N MET A 114 3.38 5.00 11.31
CA MET A 114 4.26 5.96 10.63
C MET A 114 5.72 5.80 11.07
N GLN A 115 5.98 5.50 12.34
CA GLN A 115 7.33 5.19 12.81
C GLN A 115 7.90 3.94 12.10
N GLN A 116 7.08 2.90 11.94
CA GLN A 116 7.47 1.70 11.20
C GLN A 116 7.78 1.99 9.72
N CYS A 117 7.03 2.92 9.09
CA CYS A 117 7.33 3.38 7.74
C CYS A 117 8.73 4.02 7.65
N LEU A 118 9.08 4.90 8.59
CA LEU A 118 10.41 5.52 8.65
C LEU A 118 11.53 4.50 8.86
N ASP A 119 11.31 3.51 9.73
CA ASP A 119 12.29 2.46 9.98
C ASP A 119 12.54 1.62 8.70
N LEU A 120 11.49 1.33 7.93
CA LEU A 120 11.59 0.64 6.64
C LEU A 120 12.30 1.49 5.58
N ILE A 121 12.02 2.80 5.53
CA ILE A 121 12.74 3.75 4.66
C ILE A 121 14.24 3.76 4.99
N ALA A 122 14.60 3.81 6.27
CA ALA A 122 15.99 3.77 6.70
C ALA A 122 16.69 2.46 6.29
N GLN A 123 16.00 1.32 6.38
CA GLN A 123 16.50 0.04 5.88
C GLN A 123 16.69 0.02 4.36
N LEU A 124 15.73 0.56 3.61
CA LEU A 124 15.79 0.61 2.15
C LEU A 124 16.95 1.47 1.64
N LYS A 125 17.26 2.59 2.30
CA LYS A 125 18.42 3.45 1.99
C LYS A 125 19.77 2.74 2.18
N GLN A 126 19.82 1.73 3.05
CA GLN A 126 21.02 0.92 3.28
C GLN A 126 21.10 -0.28 2.33
N SER A 127 20.04 -0.54 1.55
CA SER A 127 20.00 -1.66 0.62
C SER A 127 20.92 -1.39 -0.59
N PRO A 128 21.64 -2.41 -1.09
CA PRO A 128 22.42 -2.28 -2.31
C PRO A 128 21.56 -2.23 -3.59
N LEU A 129 20.24 -2.40 -3.48
CA LEU A 129 19.32 -2.35 -4.61
C LEU A 129 19.00 -0.89 -4.97
N PRO A 130 19.06 -0.51 -6.26
CA PRO A 130 18.70 0.83 -6.68
C PRO A 130 17.18 1.03 -6.54
N TYR A 131 16.77 1.88 -5.62
CA TYR A 131 15.42 2.42 -5.57
C TYR A 131 15.45 3.87 -6.11
N PRO A 132 14.35 4.40 -6.67
CA PRO A 132 14.31 5.80 -7.06
C PRO A 132 14.45 6.69 -5.82
N ASP A 133 15.65 7.24 -5.62
CA ASP A 133 16.02 7.99 -4.41
C ASP A 133 15.02 9.11 -4.09
N ASP A 134 14.55 9.82 -5.12
CA ASP A 134 13.62 10.96 -4.98
C ASP A 134 12.27 10.56 -4.36
N THR A 135 11.77 9.36 -4.64
CA THR A 135 10.47 8.91 -4.10
C THR A 135 10.60 8.54 -2.63
N ILE A 136 11.71 7.90 -2.26
CA ILE A 136 11.99 7.52 -0.86
C ILE A 136 12.23 8.77 -0.01
N LEU A 137 12.99 9.74 -0.53
CA LEU A 137 13.28 10.99 0.19
C LEU A 137 11.99 11.80 0.44
N ARG A 138 11.15 11.97 -0.59
CA ARG A 138 9.88 12.70 -0.42
C ARG A 138 8.97 12.03 0.61
N GLN A 139 8.85 10.70 0.57
CA GLN A 139 8.00 9.96 1.50
C GLN A 139 8.55 10.03 2.94
N GLU A 140 9.87 10.05 3.12
CA GLU A 140 10.48 10.26 4.44
C GLU A 140 10.12 11.63 5.01
N GLU A 141 10.22 12.69 4.21
CA GLU A 141 9.85 14.05 4.60
C GLU A 141 8.35 14.13 4.97
N GLU A 142 7.48 13.54 4.15
CA GLU A 142 6.04 13.44 4.42
C GLU A 142 5.75 12.70 5.73
N ALA A 143 6.44 11.58 5.98
CA ALA A 143 6.28 10.78 7.20
C ALA A 143 6.78 11.50 8.46
N GLN A 144 7.91 12.22 8.37
CA GLN A 144 8.42 13.05 9.46
C GLN A 144 7.46 14.21 9.77
N GLN A 145 6.94 14.87 8.72
CA GLN A 145 5.97 15.94 8.86
C GLN A 145 4.68 15.44 9.52
N PHE A 146 4.18 14.27 9.10
CA PHE A 146 3.02 13.62 9.72
C PHE A 146 3.20 13.42 11.23
N LEU A 147 4.34 12.87 11.67
CA LEU A 147 4.61 12.66 13.08
C LEU A 147 4.74 13.98 13.86
N ALA A 148 5.34 15.00 13.24
CA ALA A 148 5.45 16.33 13.84
C ALA A 148 4.07 16.97 14.06
N ASP A 149 3.18 16.88 13.07
CA ASP A 149 1.83 17.42 13.17
C ASP A 149 0.96 16.66 14.17
N LEU A 150 1.10 15.34 14.26
CA LEU A 150 0.40 14.51 15.25
C LEU A 150 0.77 14.87 16.71
N GLY A 151 1.99 15.39 16.93
CA GLY A 151 2.48 15.82 18.23
C GLY A 151 2.06 17.22 18.67
N ARG A 152 1.42 18.01 17.79
CA ARG A 152 0.97 19.36 18.14
C ARG A 152 -0.31 19.31 18.99
N PRO A 153 -0.42 20.12 20.06
CA PRO A 153 -1.68 20.30 20.77
C PRO A 153 -2.71 20.95 19.82
N VAL A 154 -3.94 20.44 19.85
CA VAL A 154 -5.11 20.97 19.11
C VAL A 154 -5.62 22.23 19.78
#